data_AF-A0A5C6UP57-F1
#
_entry.id   AF-A0A5C6UP57-F1
#
_cell.length_a   1.000
_cell.length_b   1.000
_cell.length_c   1.000
_cell.angle_alpha   90.00
_cell.angle_beta   90.00
_cell.angle_gamma   90.00
#
_symmetry.space_group_name_H-M   'P 1'
#
loop_
_entity.id
_entity.type
_entity.pdbx_description
1 polymer ?
#
loop_
_entity_poly.entity_id
_entity_poly.type
_entity_poly.pdbx_seq_one_letter_code
_entity_poly.pdbx_strand_id
1 'polypeptide(L)'
;MLEALHPRKCSLDELTWFDYLVVHTSDMEGPESLHPDFEASVGEMLVRRRLVEQSIALLRKLHLVVADYHDGLNYLPGDEAPAIIDLLTSPYNQNLKARADWVSKTFRNFNHAEVEEIFADRIGRWTAEFRTNEHATSASL
;
A
#
# COMPACT_ATOMS: atom_id res chain seq x y z
N MET A 1 -1.86 3.45 -6.48
CA MET A 1 -2.46 3.46 -5.13
C MET A 1 -2.54 4.89 -4.58
N LEU A 2 -1.42 5.56 -4.35
CA LEU A 2 -1.38 6.94 -3.84
C LEU A 2 -2.32 7.92 -4.56
N GLU A 3 -2.34 7.88 -5.89
CA GLU A 3 -3.28 8.69 -6.69
C GLU A 3 -4.75 8.42 -6.36
N ALA A 4 -5.14 7.15 -6.27
CA ALA A 4 -6.52 6.77 -5.96
C ALA A 4 -6.93 7.23 -4.55
N LEU A 5 -5.99 7.23 -3.60
CA LEU A 5 -6.22 7.63 -2.21
C LEU A 5 -6.15 9.15 -1.99
N HIS A 6 -5.66 9.93 -2.95
CA HIS A 6 -5.53 11.38 -2.80
C HIS A 6 -6.87 12.04 -2.40
N PRO A 7 -6.91 12.94 -1.39
CA PRO A 7 -5.78 13.60 -0.72
C PRO A 7 -5.24 12.88 0.52
N ARG A 8 -5.63 11.62 0.79
CA ARG A 8 -5.11 10.85 1.92
C ARG A 8 -3.61 10.60 1.74
N LYS A 9 -2.84 10.92 2.79
CA LYS A 9 -1.42 10.57 2.91
C LYS A 9 -1.30 9.16 3.44
N CYS A 10 -0.30 8.41 2.99
CA CYS A 10 -0.09 7.03 3.43
C CYS A 10 1.29 6.84 4.03
N SER A 11 1.39 6.10 5.14
CA SER A 11 2.68 5.61 5.67
C SER A 11 3.24 4.49 4.79
N LEU A 12 4.50 4.08 5.03
CA LEU A 12 5.09 2.92 4.36
C LEU A 12 4.31 1.63 4.66
N ASP A 13 3.80 1.49 5.88
CA ASP A 13 2.98 0.34 6.29
C ASP A 13 1.68 0.29 5.51
N GLU A 14 0.93 1.40 5.46
CA GLU A 14 -0.32 1.47 4.70
C GLU A 14 -0.10 1.20 3.22
N LEU A 15 0.99 1.72 2.63
CA LEU A 15 1.32 1.41 1.24
C LEU A 15 1.66 -0.05 1.01
N THR A 16 2.29 -0.72 1.99
CA THR A 16 2.57 -2.15 1.93
C THR A 16 1.28 -2.96 1.98
N TRP A 17 0.37 -2.60 2.88
CA TRP A 17 -0.95 -3.24 3.02
C TRP A 17 -1.82 -3.03 1.79
N PHE A 18 -1.87 -1.81 1.25
CA PHE A 18 -2.65 -1.53 0.05
C PHE A 18 -2.03 -2.09 -1.23
N ASP A 19 -0.70 -2.21 -1.32
CA ASP A 19 -0.03 -2.91 -2.43
C ASP A 19 -0.38 -4.40 -2.45
N TYR A 20 -0.51 -5.03 -1.29
CA TYR A 20 -1.07 -6.37 -1.18
C TYR A 20 -2.54 -6.39 -1.59
N LEU A 21 -3.37 -5.57 -0.95
CA LEU A 21 -4.82 -5.65 -1.11
C LEU A 21 -5.28 -5.32 -2.54
N VAL A 22 -4.61 -4.43 -3.26
CA VAL A 22 -5.04 -4.03 -4.62
C VAL A 22 -5.04 -5.18 -5.62
N VAL A 23 -4.25 -6.23 -5.39
CA VAL A 23 -4.22 -7.44 -6.21
C VAL A 23 -4.96 -8.62 -5.56
N HIS A 24 -5.28 -8.52 -4.26
CA HIS A 24 -5.99 -9.52 -3.46
C HIS A 24 -7.32 -8.98 -2.89
N THR A 25 -8.11 -8.27 -3.72
CA THR A 25 -9.31 -7.56 -3.25
C THR A 25 -10.41 -8.48 -2.70
N SER A 26 -10.42 -9.78 -3.06
CA SER A 26 -11.35 -10.77 -2.52
C SER A 26 -11.26 -10.95 -1.01
N ASP A 27 -10.07 -10.73 -0.43
CA ASP A 27 -9.80 -10.93 1.00
C ASP A 27 -10.57 -9.94 1.88
N MET A 28 -11.06 -8.86 1.27
CA MET A 28 -11.84 -7.79 1.92
C MET A 28 -13.20 -7.62 1.24
N GLU A 29 -13.79 -8.71 0.73
CA GLU A 29 -15.12 -8.72 0.12
C GLU A 29 -15.23 -7.79 -1.11
N GLY A 30 -14.10 -7.53 -1.78
CA GLY A 30 -14.01 -6.68 -2.95
C GLY A 30 -14.23 -7.43 -4.27
N PRO A 31 -13.91 -6.79 -5.41
CA PRO A 31 -13.91 -7.44 -6.72
C PRO A 31 -13.00 -8.68 -6.76
N GLU A 32 -13.15 -9.49 -7.81
CA GLU A 32 -12.28 -10.64 -8.06
C GLU A 32 -10.80 -10.22 -8.04
N SER A 33 -9.97 -10.97 -7.32
CA SER A 33 -8.54 -10.72 -7.21
C SER A 33 -7.84 -10.83 -8.56
N LEU A 34 -6.77 -10.04 -8.74
CA LEU A 34 -5.92 -10.13 -9.93
C LEU A 34 -4.95 -11.28 -9.86
N HIS A 35 -4.47 -11.56 -8.65
CA HIS A 35 -3.54 -12.63 -8.40
C HIS A 35 -4.29 -13.82 -7.81
N PRO A 36 -3.90 -15.05 -8.16
CA PRO A 36 -4.53 -16.24 -7.61
C PRO A 36 -4.31 -16.29 -6.09
N ASP A 37 -5.26 -16.92 -5.40
CA ASP A 37 -5.18 -17.15 -3.96
C ASP A 37 -3.93 -17.97 -3.64
N PHE A 38 -3.05 -17.40 -2.83
CA PHE A 38 -1.91 -18.08 -2.25
C PHE A 38 -1.90 -17.74 -0.76
N GLU A 39 -1.55 -18.71 0.09
CA GLU A 39 -1.39 -18.45 1.52
C GLU A 39 -0.24 -17.47 1.72
N ALA A 40 -0.57 -16.19 1.87
CA ALA A 40 0.40 -15.14 2.12
C ALA A 40 1.10 -15.42 3.46
N SER A 41 2.39 -15.75 3.39
CA SER A 41 3.21 -15.97 4.57
C SER A 41 3.85 -14.67 5.05
N VAL A 42 4.19 -14.57 6.34
CA VAL A 42 4.87 -13.40 6.93
C VAL A 42 6.15 -13.03 6.15
N GLY A 43 6.87 -14.03 5.61
CA GLY A 43 8.06 -13.82 4.80
C GLY A 43 7.78 -13.08 3.48
N GLU A 44 6.62 -13.28 2.87
CA GLU A 44 6.22 -12.56 1.66
C GLU A 44 6.05 -11.07 1.94
N MET A 45 5.39 -10.73 3.04
CA MET A 45 5.07 -9.35 3.36
C MET A 45 6.31 -8.53 3.74
N LEU A 46 7.33 -9.15 4.37
CA LEU A 46 8.64 -8.52 4.57
C LEU A 46 9.34 -8.22 3.24
N VAL A 47 9.33 -9.17 2.30
CA VAL A 47 9.87 -8.97 0.95
C VAL A 47 9.09 -7.86 0.24
N ARG A 48 7.77 -7.86 0.37
CA ARG A 48 6.88 -6.85 -0.23
C ARG A 48 7.16 -5.45 0.32
N ARG A 49 7.29 -5.27 1.64
CA ARG A 49 7.67 -3.98 2.25
C ARG A 49 8.95 -3.42 1.64
N ARG A 50 9.99 -4.25 1.53
CA ARG A 50 11.27 -3.82 0.95
C ARG A 50 11.13 -3.44 -0.53
N LEU A 51 10.31 -4.16 -1.29
CA LEU A 51 10.02 -3.81 -2.69
C LEU A 51 9.21 -2.52 -2.81
N VAL A 52 8.23 -2.30 -1.92
CA VAL A 52 7.44 -1.07 -1.85
C VAL A 52 8.33 0.12 -1.51
N GLU A 53 9.20 -0.01 -0.52
CA GLU A 53 10.15 1.03 -0.13
C GLU A 53 11.10 1.41 -1.29
N GLN A 54 11.66 0.42 -1.98
CA GLN A 54 12.52 0.64 -3.15
C GLN A 54 11.75 1.30 -4.30
N SER A 55 10.52 0.84 -4.55
CA SER A 55 9.61 1.43 -5.55
C SER A 55 9.33 2.90 -5.24
N ILE A 56 9.01 3.23 -3.99
CA ILE A 56 8.79 4.61 -3.55
C ILE A 56 10.06 5.45 -3.76
N ALA A 57 11.22 4.94 -3.37
CA ALA A 57 12.49 5.66 -3.56
C ALA A 57 12.78 5.95 -5.04
N LEU A 58 12.45 5.03 -5.94
CA LEU A 58 12.54 5.24 -7.39
C LEU A 58 11.51 6.28 -7.88
N LEU A 59 10.24 6.11 -7.52
CA LEU A 59 9.16 7.00 -7.95
C LEU A 59 9.36 8.44 -7.47
N ARG A 60 9.98 8.64 -6.31
CA ARG A 60 10.40 9.96 -5.82
C ARG A 60 11.44 10.62 -6.72
N LYS A 61 12.43 9.87 -7.22
CA LYS A 61 13.43 10.39 -8.17
C LYS A 61 12.80 10.80 -9.51
N LEU A 62 11.64 10.23 -9.83
CA LEU A 62 10.85 10.54 -11.03
C LEU A 62 9.77 11.60 -10.77
N HIS A 63 9.73 12.22 -9.59
CA HIS A 63 8.70 13.19 -9.18
C HIS A 63 7.26 12.65 -9.19
N LEU A 64 7.08 11.33 -9.17
CA LEU A 64 5.76 10.68 -9.14
C LEU A 64 5.24 10.45 -7.72
N VAL A 65 6.12 10.56 -6.73
CA VAL A 65 5.76 10.46 -5.30
C VAL A 65 6.45 11.58 -4.54
N VAL A 66 5.73 12.20 -3.63
CA VAL A 66 6.22 13.24 -2.71
C VAL A 66 6.22 12.67 -1.29
N ALA A 67 7.24 12.99 -0.50
CA ALA A 67 7.29 12.66 0.91
C ALA A 67 6.83 13.87 1.74
N ASP A 68 5.94 13.62 2.70
CA ASP A 68 5.49 14.58 3.69
C ASP A 68 6.00 14.15 5.08
N TYR A 69 6.52 15.12 5.84
CA TYR A 69 7.14 14.92 7.14
C TYR A 69 6.38 15.60 8.29
N HIS A 70 5.21 16.21 8.03
CA HIS A 70 4.48 16.99 9.02
C HIS A 70 3.94 16.12 10.19
N ASP A 71 3.54 14.88 9.91
CA ASP A 71 2.97 13.96 10.90
C ASP A 71 3.61 12.57 10.74
N GLY A 72 4.93 12.53 10.92
CA GLY A 72 5.75 11.40 10.52
C GLY A 72 5.98 11.34 9.01
N LEU A 73 6.68 10.30 8.56
CA LEU A 73 7.00 10.09 7.16
C LEU A 73 5.83 9.45 6.43
N ASN A 74 5.15 10.25 5.61
CA ASN A 74 4.06 9.83 4.74
C ASN A 74 4.35 10.14 3.29
N TYR A 75 3.54 9.58 2.40
CA TYR A 75 3.69 9.73 0.96
C TYR A 75 2.39 10.18 0.29
N LEU A 76 2.55 10.95 -0.78
CA LEU A 76 1.50 11.50 -1.64
C LEU A 76 1.86 11.27 -3.11
N PRO A 77 0.88 11.24 -4.03
CA PRO A 77 1.20 11.34 -5.45
C PRO A 77 1.89 12.69 -5.74
N GLY A 78 2.86 12.68 -6.64
CA GLY A 78 3.43 13.93 -7.18
C GLY A 78 2.57 14.48 -8.32
N ASP A 79 2.82 15.73 -8.69
CA ASP A 79 2.00 16.45 -9.68
C ASP A 79 1.93 15.76 -11.05
N GLU A 80 2.97 15.00 -11.41
CA GLU A 80 3.04 14.27 -12.69
C GLU A 80 2.44 12.85 -12.62
N ALA A 81 2.08 12.38 -11.43
CA ALA A 81 1.53 11.04 -11.24
C ALA A 81 0.22 10.80 -12.02
N PRO A 82 -0.77 11.72 -12.02
CA PRO A 82 -2.02 11.51 -12.77
C PRO A 82 -1.76 11.27 -14.26
N ALA A 83 -0.89 12.07 -14.88
CA ALA A 83 -0.57 11.95 -16.30
C ALA A 83 0.11 10.61 -16.63
N ILE A 84 1.08 10.17 -15.82
CA ILE A 84 1.73 8.86 -16.00
C ILE A 84 0.73 7.72 -15.81
N ILE A 85 -0.16 7.83 -14.83
CA ILE A 85 -1.18 6.82 -14.57
C ILE A 85 -2.13 6.72 -15.76
N ASP A 86 -2.55 7.83 -16.37
CA ASP A 86 -3.42 7.83 -17.54
C ASP A 86 -2.83 7.08 -18.75
N LEU A 87 -1.51 7.13 -18.92
CA LEU A 87 -0.80 6.38 -19.97
C LEU A 87 -0.85 4.85 -19.79
N LEU A 88 -1.21 4.35 -18.59
CA LEU A 88 -1.33 2.92 -18.31
C LEU A 88 -2.66 2.37 -18.87
N THR A 89 -2.68 2.05 -20.17
CA THR A 89 -3.90 1.69 -20.93
C THR A 89 -4.11 0.19 -21.15
N SER A 90 -3.15 -0.66 -20.78
CA SER A 90 -3.30 -2.11 -20.96
C SER A 90 -4.50 -2.66 -20.16
N PRO A 91 -5.14 -3.76 -20.60
CA PRO A 91 -6.27 -4.35 -19.88
C PRO A 91 -5.95 -4.68 -18.41
N TYR A 92 -4.73 -5.13 -18.13
CA TYR A 92 -4.27 -5.38 -16.77
C TYR A 92 -4.22 -4.09 -15.94
N ASN A 93 -3.65 -3.01 -16.50
CA ASN A 93 -3.55 -1.73 -15.79
C ASN A 93 -4.92 -1.10 -15.53
N GLN A 94 -5.87 -1.23 -16.46
CA GLN A 94 -7.24 -0.75 -16.26
C GLN A 94 -7.93 -1.51 -15.11
N ASN A 95 -7.73 -2.82 -15.06
CA ASN A 95 -8.22 -3.66 -13.98
C ASN A 95 -7.57 -3.31 -12.62
N LEU A 96 -6.27 -3.00 -12.61
CA LEU A 96 -5.54 -2.58 -11.42
C LEU A 96 -6.03 -1.20 -10.93
N LYS A 97 -6.28 -0.25 -11.84
CA LYS A 97 -6.87 1.06 -11.51
C LYS A 97 -8.25 0.91 -10.87
N ALA A 98 -9.11 0.05 -11.41
CA ALA A 98 -10.44 -0.21 -10.86
C ALA A 98 -10.37 -0.76 -9.42
N ARG A 99 -9.41 -1.64 -9.14
CA ARG A 99 -9.19 -2.17 -7.78
C ARG A 99 -8.57 -1.13 -6.85
N ALA A 100 -7.67 -0.28 -7.33
CA ALA A 100 -7.16 0.84 -6.55
C ALA A 100 -8.25 1.85 -6.18
N ASP A 101 -9.17 2.14 -7.10
CA ASP A 101 -10.36 2.96 -6.84
C ASP A 101 -11.29 2.31 -5.81
N TRP A 102 -11.49 0.98 -5.90
CA TRP A 102 -12.23 0.24 -4.89
C TRP A 102 -11.55 0.33 -3.51
N VAL A 103 -10.25 0.06 -3.40
CA VAL A 103 -9.49 0.21 -2.15
C VAL A 103 -9.63 1.62 -1.59
N SER A 104 -9.52 2.65 -2.43
CA SER A 104 -9.70 4.03 -2.00
C SER A 104 -11.10 4.27 -1.43
N LYS A 105 -12.16 3.87 -2.13
CA LYS A 105 -13.54 4.03 -1.66
C LYS A 105 -13.79 3.30 -0.34
N THR A 106 -13.19 2.13 -0.16
CA THR A 106 -13.29 1.35 1.07
C THR A 106 -12.55 2.03 2.22
N PHE A 107 -11.32 2.51 2.03
CA PHE A 107 -10.45 2.91 3.14
C PHE A 107 -10.28 4.42 3.35
N ARG A 108 -10.75 5.29 2.43
CA ARG A 108 -10.53 6.75 2.47
C ARG A 108 -10.94 7.45 3.77
N ASN A 109 -11.92 6.91 4.50
CA ASN A 109 -12.47 7.52 5.70
C ASN A 109 -11.94 6.91 7.00
N PHE A 110 -11.10 5.87 6.92
CA PHE A 110 -10.52 5.20 8.08
C PHE A 110 -9.20 5.84 8.46
N ASN A 111 -8.89 6.04 9.73
CA ASN A 111 -7.55 6.46 10.16
C ASN A 111 -6.56 5.28 10.13
N HIS A 112 -5.28 5.54 10.38
CA HIS A 112 -4.23 4.53 10.33
C HIS A 112 -4.50 3.34 11.26
N ALA A 113 -4.91 3.59 12.51
CA ALA A 113 -5.16 2.54 13.50
C ALA A 113 -6.37 1.67 13.11
N GLU A 114 -7.41 2.26 12.52
CA GLU A 114 -8.56 1.51 12.03
C GLU A 114 -8.18 0.63 10.83
N VAL A 115 -7.34 1.13 9.91
CA VAL A 115 -6.82 0.32 8.80
C VAL A 115 -5.99 -0.85 9.35
N GLU A 116 -5.10 -0.59 10.31
CA GLU A 116 -4.28 -1.62 10.94
C GLU A 116 -5.14 -2.71 11.59
N GLU A 117 -6.18 -2.34 12.33
CA GLU A 117 -7.10 -3.29 12.97
C GLU A 117 -7.84 -4.16 11.94
N ILE A 118 -8.32 -3.57 10.85
CA ILE A 118 -9.00 -4.30 9.77
C ILE A 118 -8.06 -5.32 9.12
N PHE A 119 -6.83 -4.92 8.79
CA PHE A 119 -5.84 -5.82 8.21
C PHE A 119 -5.42 -6.93 9.18
N ALA A 120 -5.29 -6.62 10.47
CA ALA A 120 -4.96 -7.60 11.50
C ALA A 120 -6.07 -8.66 11.71
N ASP A 121 -7.34 -8.25 11.64
CA ASP A 121 -8.50 -9.15 11.78
C ASP A 121 -8.68 -10.05 10.56
N ARG A 122 -8.71 -9.45 9.37
CA ARG A 122 -9.07 -10.14 8.12
C ARG A 122 -7.95 -10.96 7.52
N ILE A 123 -6.71 -10.48 7.63
CA ILE A 123 -5.56 -11.10 6.97
C ILE A 123 -4.56 -11.70 7.99
N GLY A 124 -4.89 -11.63 9.28
CA GLY A 124 -4.20 -12.32 10.36
C GLY A 124 -3.11 -11.49 11.05
N ARG A 125 -2.40 -12.13 12.00
CA ARG A 125 -1.39 -11.53 12.91
C ARG A 125 -0.09 -11.06 12.23
N TRP A 126 -0.16 -10.53 11.01
CA TRP A 126 0.98 -9.97 10.31
C TRP A 126 1.50 -8.71 11.03
N THR A 127 0.59 -7.85 11.51
CA THR A 127 0.88 -6.58 12.20
C THR A 127 1.72 -6.75 13.48
N ALA A 128 1.51 -7.83 14.24
CA ALA A 128 2.20 -8.05 15.53
C ALA A 128 3.69 -8.40 15.38
N GLU A 129 4.09 -9.10 14.32
CA GLU A 129 5.49 -9.49 14.11
C GLU A 129 6.32 -8.38 13.42
N PHE A 130 5.70 -7.47 12.68
CA PHE A 130 6.38 -6.29 12.09
C PHE A 130 6.96 -5.36 13.16
N ARG A 131 6.19 -5.05 14.21
CA ARG A 131 6.65 -4.20 15.33
C ARG A 131 7.84 -4.80 16.06
N THR A 132 7.92 -6.13 16.13
CA THR A 132 9.00 -6.83 16.84
C THR A 132 10.34 -6.65 16.11
N ASN A 133 10.35 -6.59 14.76
CA ASN A 133 11.57 -6.39 13.97
C ASN A 133 12.02 -4.91 13.88
N GLU A 134 11.11 -3.94 13.93
CA GLU A 134 11.49 -2.52 13.96
C GLU A 134 12.23 -2.17 15.26
N HIS A 135 11.75 -2.63 16.42
CA HIS A 135 12.43 -2.42 17.69
C HIS A 135 13.79 -3.13 17.79
N ALA A 136 13.96 -4.30 17.14
CA ALA A 136 15.24 -5.01 17.11
C ALA A 136 16.32 -4.25 16.32
N THR A 137 15.92 -3.48 15.30
CA THR A 137 16.84 -2.72 14.45
C THR A 137 17.24 -1.38 15.07
N SER A 138 16.33 -0.73 15.83
CA SER A 138 16.65 0.49 16.58
C SER A 138 17.49 0.27 17.84
N ALA A 139 17.54 -0.96 18.36
CA ALA A 139 18.33 -1.32 19.54
C ALA A 139 19.78 -1.75 19.24
N SER A 140 20.20 -1.69 17.96
CA SER A 140 21.52 -2.14 17.51
C SER A 140 22.40 -1.03 16.91
N LEU A 141 22.12 0.24 17.22
CA LEU A 141 22.95 1.40 16.87
C LEU A 141 23.35 2.22 18.10
#